data_AF-A0A351MSA8-F1
#
_entry.id   AF-A0A351MSA8-F1
#
_cell.length_a   1.000
_cell.length_b   1.000
_cell.length_c   1.000
_cell.angle_alpha   90.00
_cell.angle_beta   90.00
_cell.angle_gamma   90.00
#
_symmetry.space_group_name_H-M   'P 1'
#
loop_
_entity.id
_entity.type
_entity.pdbx_description
1 polymer ?
#
loop_
_entity_poly.entity_id
_entity_poly.type
_entity_poly.pdbx_seq_one_letter_code
_entity_poly.pdbx_strand_id
1 'polypeptide(L)'
;IYQPFDPEILSAYKRGMEKLVSIIQAKGARCIILTPPLHAPDKAKTSPQDYDNVLETFSGWLNSKTAMGWEVIDIRPGLRDAIQLARKQNKNFQYSTDQVHPGDTGHRMIAEAALPELWKLLKLMDKPNAGSDARIQHYQKAQIFLRDAWLTQTGHKRPGLPKGIAMKEAEIKAAGLRVEAAKLK
;
A
#
# COMPACT_ATOMS: atom_id res chain seq x y z
N ILE A 1 -8.31 9.53 -15.25
CA ILE A 1 -8.10 8.76 -13.99
C ILE A 1 -8.64 9.54 -12.81
N TYR A 2 -8.18 10.78 -12.58
CA TYR A 2 -8.76 11.66 -11.55
C TYR A 2 -9.99 12.38 -12.12
N GLN A 3 -11.17 11.99 -11.65
CA GLN A 3 -12.46 12.55 -12.09
C GLN A 3 -13.33 12.85 -10.87
N PRO A 4 -14.26 13.82 -10.98
CA PRO A 4 -15.27 14.05 -9.94
C PRO A 4 -16.06 12.77 -9.61
N PHE A 5 -16.78 12.80 -8.49
CA PHE A 5 -17.63 11.68 -8.11
C PHE A 5 -18.62 11.34 -9.23
N ASP A 6 -18.67 10.05 -9.57
CA ASP A 6 -19.60 9.48 -10.52
C ASP A 6 -20.16 8.18 -9.94
N PRO A 7 -21.49 8.06 -9.77
CA PRO A 7 -22.11 6.86 -9.22
C PRO A 7 -21.90 5.62 -10.10
N GLU A 8 -21.73 5.75 -11.41
CA GLU A 8 -21.45 4.64 -12.32
C GLU A 8 -20.04 4.10 -12.11
N ILE A 9 -19.05 4.99 -11.93
CA ILE A 9 -17.67 4.62 -11.60
C ILE A 9 -17.63 3.93 -10.24
N LEU A 10 -18.32 4.45 -9.23
CA LEU A 10 -18.43 3.79 -7.93
C LEU A 10 -19.06 2.41 -8.09
N SER A 11 -20.15 2.29 -8.85
CA SER A 11 -20.84 1.01 -9.09
C SER A 11 -19.92 -0.02 -9.77
N ALA A 12 -19.13 0.41 -10.76
CA ALA A 12 -18.13 -0.42 -11.42
C ALA A 12 -17.01 -0.86 -10.45
N TYR A 13 -16.51 0.06 -9.62
CA TYR A 13 -15.53 -0.22 -8.58
C TYR A 13 -16.04 -1.29 -7.60
N LYS A 14 -17.27 -1.15 -7.10
CA LYS A 14 -17.90 -2.10 -6.17
C LYS A 14 -17.95 -3.52 -6.76
N ARG A 15 -18.48 -3.65 -7.99
CA ARG A 15 -18.54 -4.93 -8.70
C ARG A 15 -17.15 -5.53 -8.92
N GLY A 16 -16.17 -4.70 -9.29
CA GLY A 16 -14.78 -5.13 -9.49
C GLY A 16 -14.16 -5.70 -8.22
N MET A 17 -14.30 -4.98 -7.11
CA MET A 17 -13.79 -5.41 -5.80
C MET A 17 -14.48 -6.69 -5.29
N GLU A 18 -15.81 -6.78 -5.41
CA GLU A 18 -16.56 -7.98 -5.03
C GLU A 18 -16.12 -9.21 -5.85
N LYS A 19 -15.98 -9.03 -7.17
CA LYS A 19 -15.45 -10.08 -8.05
C LYS A 19 -14.01 -10.48 -7.67
N LEU A 20 -13.15 -9.51 -7.40
CA LEU A 20 -11.75 -9.75 -7.02
C LEU A 20 -11.66 -10.56 -5.72
N VAL A 21 -12.39 -10.14 -4.67
CA VAL A 21 -12.41 -10.84 -3.38
C VAL A 21 -12.93 -12.26 -3.54
N SER A 22 -14.02 -12.45 -4.29
CA SER A 22 -14.57 -13.77 -4.58
C SER A 22 -13.55 -14.68 -5.26
N ILE A 23 -12.81 -14.18 -6.26
CA ILE A 23 -11.75 -14.94 -6.93
C ILE A 23 -10.62 -15.32 -5.96
N ILE A 24 -10.16 -14.38 -5.13
CA ILE A 24 -9.08 -14.62 -4.16
C ILE A 24 -9.50 -15.71 -3.16
N GLN A 25 -10.71 -15.60 -2.61
CA GLN A 25 -11.26 -16.57 -1.66
C GLN A 25 -11.48 -17.95 -2.30
N ALA A 26 -11.98 -18.01 -3.53
CA ALA A 26 -12.15 -19.26 -4.27
C ALA A 26 -10.82 -19.99 -4.56
N LYS A 27 -9.69 -19.26 -4.52
CA LYS A 27 -8.34 -19.82 -4.60
C LYS A 27 -7.76 -20.23 -3.24
N GLY A 28 -8.53 -20.12 -2.16
CA GLY A 28 -8.09 -20.42 -0.80
C GLY A 28 -7.12 -19.40 -0.21
N ALA A 29 -6.98 -18.23 -0.85
CA ALA A 29 -6.10 -17.17 -0.37
C ALA A 29 -6.86 -16.21 0.55
N ARG A 30 -6.15 -15.70 1.56
CA ARG A 30 -6.65 -14.64 2.46
C ARG A 30 -6.56 -13.30 1.73
N CYS A 31 -7.63 -12.50 1.81
CA CYS A 31 -7.68 -11.17 1.21
C CYS A 31 -7.74 -10.10 2.31
N ILE A 32 -6.67 -9.32 2.45
CA ILE A 32 -6.62 -8.14 3.32
C ILE A 32 -6.57 -6.91 2.41
N ILE A 33 -7.54 -6.02 2.54
CA ILE A 33 -7.67 -4.83 1.71
C ILE A 33 -7.19 -3.61 2.49
N LEU A 34 -6.36 -2.78 1.87
CA LEU A 34 -6.05 -1.45 2.40
C LEU A 34 -6.90 -0.42 1.68
N THR A 35 -7.44 0.56 2.41
CA THR A 35 -8.10 1.72 1.79
C THR A 35 -7.10 2.54 0.98
N PRO A 36 -7.54 3.26 -0.06
CA PRO A 36 -6.66 4.10 -0.86
C PRO A 36 -6.03 5.24 -0.02
N PRO A 37 -4.75 5.59 -0.27
CA PRO A 37 -4.09 6.71 0.41
C PRO A 37 -4.72 8.04 0.03
N LEU A 38 -4.30 9.12 0.70
CA LEU A 38 -4.82 10.46 0.43
C LEU A 38 -4.32 11.01 -0.90
N HIS A 39 -5.20 11.68 -1.64
CA HIS A 39 -4.83 12.42 -2.85
C HIS A 39 -4.64 13.90 -2.54
N ALA A 40 -3.56 14.50 -3.05
CA ALA A 40 -3.21 15.91 -2.84
C ALA A 40 -3.33 16.42 -1.38
N PRO A 41 -2.90 15.66 -0.35
CA PRO A 41 -3.10 16.05 1.05
C PRO A 41 -2.30 17.29 1.47
N ASP A 42 -1.35 17.73 0.65
CA ASP A 42 -0.57 18.94 0.87
C ASP A 42 -1.36 20.22 0.53
N LYS A 43 -2.41 20.11 -0.30
CA LYS A 43 -3.28 21.23 -0.68
C LYS A 43 -4.50 21.34 0.23
N ALA A 44 -5.02 22.56 0.37
CA ALA A 44 -6.33 22.75 0.99
C ALA A 44 -7.40 22.12 0.10
N LYS A 45 -8.39 21.46 0.70
CA LYS A 45 -9.59 21.04 -0.03
C LYS A 45 -10.39 22.29 -0.37
N THR A 46 -10.48 22.62 -1.64
CA THR A 46 -11.16 23.83 -2.12
C THR A 46 -12.50 23.52 -2.76
N SER A 47 -12.84 22.24 -2.94
CA SER A 47 -14.03 21.83 -3.67
C SER A 47 -14.58 20.47 -3.22
N PRO A 48 -15.91 20.28 -3.19
CA PRO A 48 -16.52 18.96 -3.04
C PRO A 48 -16.11 17.97 -4.15
N GLN A 49 -15.73 18.47 -5.33
CA GLN A 49 -15.23 17.69 -6.47
C GLN A 49 -13.76 17.25 -6.31
N ASP A 50 -13.10 17.58 -5.20
CA ASP A 50 -11.75 17.09 -4.91
C ASP A 50 -11.71 15.57 -4.95
N TYR A 51 -10.76 15.02 -5.71
CA TYR A 51 -10.65 13.58 -5.95
C TYR A 51 -10.45 12.79 -4.64
N ASP A 52 -9.84 13.39 -3.61
CA ASP A 52 -9.72 12.74 -2.30
C ASP A 52 -11.09 12.45 -1.66
N ASN A 53 -12.14 13.22 -1.96
CA ASN A 53 -13.50 12.93 -1.49
C ASN A 53 -14.10 11.71 -2.21
N VAL A 54 -13.72 11.48 -3.47
CA VAL A 54 -14.06 10.24 -4.20
C VAL A 54 -13.38 9.05 -3.52
N LEU A 55 -12.09 9.16 -3.20
CA LEU A 55 -11.36 8.12 -2.48
C LEU A 55 -11.90 7.89 -1.07
N GLU A 56 -12.35 8.93 -0.37
CA GLU A 56 -13.04 8.83 0.91
C GLU A 56 -14.35 8.02 0.77
N THR A 57 -15.13 8.29 -0.27
CA THR A 57 -16.37 7.54 -0.57
C THR A 57 -16.08 6.06 -0.84
N PHE A 58 -15.01 5.76 -1.59
CA PHE A 58 -14.61 4.38 -1.89
C PHE A 58 -14.16 3.66 -0.63
N SER A 59 -13.42 4.35 0.23
CA SER A 59 -12.94 3.84 1.52
C SER A 59 -14.10 3.58 2.48
N GLY A 60 -15.09 4.48 2.56
CA GLY A 60 -16.30 4.26 3.35
C GLY A 60 -17.07 3.02 2.89
N TRP A 61 -17.16 2.78 1.58
CA TRP A 61 -17.74 1.54 1.08
C TRP A 61 -16.91 0.30 1.44
N LEU A 62 -15.58 0.33 1.29
CA LEU A 62 -14.72 -0.78 1.72
C LEU A 62 -14.91 -1.08 3.21
N ASN A 63 -14.86 -0.07 4.06
CA ASN A 63 -15.05 -0.22 5.50
C ASN A 63 -16.41 -0.84 5.85
N SER A 64 -17.47 -0.51 5.10
CA SER A 64 -18.79 -1.13 5.29
C SER A 64 -18.80 -2.65 5.07
N LYS A 65 -17.84 -3.19 4.29
CA LYS A 65 -17.72 -4.63 4.03
C LYS A 65 -17.13 -5.42 5.19
N THR A 66 -16.58 -4.76 6.21
CA THR A 66 -16.16 -5.44 7.44
C THR A 66 -17.34 -6.14 8.13
N ALA A 67 -18.55 -5.57 8.04
CA ALA A 67 -19.78 -6.21 8.52
C ALA A 67 -20.17 -7.48 7.74
N MET A 68 -19.60 -7.66 6.54
CA MET A 68 -19.73 -8.86 5.72
C MET A 68 -18.52 -9.80 5.84
N GLY A 69 -17.66 -9.58 6.85
CA GLY A 69 -16.48 -10.40 7.11
C GLY A 69 -15.26 -10.10 6.23
N TRP A 70 -15.26 -9.00 5.46
CA TRP A 70 -14.04 -8.58 4.76
C TRP A 70 -13.01 -8.05 5.74
N GLU A 71 -11.75 -8.39 5.52
CA GLU A 71 -10.63 -7.82 6.27
C GLU A 71 -10.17 -6.53 5.58
N VAL A 72 -10.50 -5.39 6.18
CA VAL A 72 -10.17 -4.06 5.64
C VAL A 72 -9.38 -3.30 6.69
N ILE A 73 -8.24 -2.75 6.26
CA ILE A 73 -7.39 -1.85 7.04
C ILE A 73 -7.59 -0.44 6.49
N ASP A 74 -8.21 0.42 7.29
CA ASP A 74 -8.36 1.82 6.93
C ASP A 74 -7.14 2.64 7.32
N ILE A 75 -6.32 2.98 6.34
CA ILE A 75 -5.09 3.75 6.55
C ILE A 75 -5.36 5.25 6.62
N ARG A 76 -6.52 5.73 6.16
CA ARG A 76 -6.74 7.16 5.86
C ARG A 76 -6.72 8.05 7.10
N PRO A 77 -7.36 7.69 8.24
CA PRO A 77 -7.31 8.53 9.43
C PRO A 77 -5.89 8.69 9.97
N GLY A 78 -5.18 7.57 10.19
CA GLY A 78 -3.80 7.60 10.70
C GLY A 78 -2.84 8.32 9.77
N LEU A 79 -2.98 8.12 8.45
CA LEU A 79 -2.16 8.82 7.46
C LEU A 79 -2.43 10.34 7.46
N ARG A 80 -3.70 10.75 7.59
CA ARG A 80 -4.09 12.17 7.66
C ARG A 80 -3.48 12.85 8.87
N ASP A 81 -3.54 12.21 10.03
CA ASP A 81 -2.97 12.74 11.28
C ASP A 81 -1.45 12.87 11.19
N ALA A 82 -0.77 11.86 10.64
CA ALA A 82 0.68 11.87 10.44
C ALA A 82 1.13 13.01 9.52
N ILE A 83 0.43 13.23 8.39
CA ILE A 83 0.74 14.31 7.45
C ILE A 83 0.49 15.67 8.10
N GLN A 84 -0.62 15.84 8.82
CA GLN A 84 -0.91 17.10 9.52
C GLN A 84 0.14 17.42 10.58
N LEU A 85 0.59 16.41 11.34
CA LEU A 85 1.65 16.59 12.33
C LEU A 85 2.97 17.00 11.67
N ALA A 86 3.37 16.32 10.60
CA ALA A 86 4.60 16.64 9.87
C ALA A 86 4.57 18.08 9.31
N ARG A 87 3.42 18.53 8.79
CA ARG A 87 3.23 19.91 8.31
C ARG A 87 3.26 20.96 9.41
N LYS A 88 2.76 20.63 10.61
CA LYS A 88 2.86 21.52 11.78
C LYS A 88 4.31 21.70 12.22
N GLN A 89 5.11 20.64 12.16
CA GLN A 89 6.52 20.63 12.54
C GLN A 89 7.41 21.29 11.49
N ASN A 90 7.10 21.10 10.21
CA ASN A 90 7.83 21.66 9.09
C ASN A 90 6.86 22.19 8.03
N LYS A 91 6.77 23.52 7.91
CA LYS A 91 5.90 24.19 6.93
C LYS A 91 6.26 23.88 5.47
N ASN A 92 7.48 23.42 5.20
CA ASN A 92 7.96 23.02 3.88
C ASN A 92 7.80 21.51 3.62
N PHE A 93 7.24 20.75 4.57
CA PHE A 93 6.98 19.34 4.37
C PHE A 93 6.00 19.14 3.20
N GLN A 94 6.33 18.19 2.33
CA GLN A 94 5.47 17.71 1.27
C GLN A 94 5.35 16.20 1.40
N TYR A 95 4.13 15.70 1.53
CA TYR A 95 3.85 14.27 1.49
C TYR A 95 4.17 13.68 0.12
N SER A 96 3.83 14.43 -0.94
CA SER A 96 4.06 14.05 -2.34
C SER A 96 4.35 15.29 -3.17
N THR A 97 5.41 15.27 -3.98
CA THR A 97 5.79 16.42 -4.81
C THR A 97 4.82 16.64 -5.97
N ASP A 98 4.24 15.57 -6.51
CA ASP A 98 3.29 15.59 -7.62
C ASP A 98 1.82 15.44 -7.19
N GLN A 99 1.55 15.45 -5.87
CA GLN A 99 0.23 15.30 -5.26
C GLN A 99 -0.41 13.90 -5.38
N VAL A 100 0.33 12.91 -5.91
CA VAL A 100 -0.16 11.55 -6.13
C VAL A 100 0.79 10.51 -5.53
N HIS A 101 2.07 10.62 -5.83
CA HIS A 101 3.08 9.61 -5.51
C HIS A 101 3.93 10.11 -4.34
N PRO A 102 3.75 9.56 -3.13
CA PRO A 102 4.62 9.90 -2.02
C PRO A 102 6.05 9.40 -2.27
N GLY A 103 7.03 10.14 -1.74
CA GLY A 103 8.40 9.65 -1.62
C GLY A 103 8.56 8.66 -0.45
N ASP A 104 9.80 8.32 -0.10
CA ASP A 104 10.11 7.36 0.98
C ASP A 104 9.44 7.70 2.31
N THR A 105 9.45 8.97 2.71
CA THR A 105 8.79 9.43 3.94
C THR A 105 7.28 9.20 3.90
N GLY A 106 6.61 9.50 2.79
CA GLY A 106 5.18 9.29 2.67
C GLY A 106 4.81 7.80 2.57
N HIS A 107 5.65 6.98 1.92
CA HIS A 107 5.50 5.52 1.96
C HIS A 107 5.68 4.95 3.37
N ARG A 108 6.61 5.48 4.16
CA ARG A 108 6.75 5.13 5.58
C ARG A 108 5.50 5.50 6.38
N MET A 109 4.94 6.69 6.17
CA MET A 109 3.69 7.10 6.84
C MET A 109 2.52 6.18 6.48
N ILE A 110 2.40 5.74 5.22
CA ILE A 110 1.41 4.73 4.83
C ILE A 110 1.63 3.42 5.60
N ALA A 111 2.88 2.95 5.68
CA ALA A 111 3.21 1.74 6.41
C ALA A 111 2.86 1.87 7.90
N GLU A 112 3.25 2.96 8.54
CA GLU A 112 2.94 3.25 9.95
C GLU A 112 1.42 3.30 10.22
N ALA A 113 0.63 3.81 9.28
CA ALA A 113 -0.83 3.81 9.37
C ALA A 113 -1.45 2.41 9.20
N ALA A 114 -0.84 1.53 8.39
CA ALA A 114 -1.38 0.20 8.09
C ALA A 114 -0.97 -0.88 9.10
N LEU A 115 0.29 -0.82 9.56
CA LEU A 115 0.92 -1.91 10.29
C LEU A 115 0.23 -2.30 11.61
N PRO A 116 -0.29 -1.38 12.45
CA PRO A 116 -0.91 -1.76 13.71
C PRO A 116 -2.11 -2.70 13.54
N GLU A 117 -3.05 -2.35 12.65
CA GLU A 117 -4.22 -3.20 12.37
C GLU A 117 -3.82 -4.46 11.59
N LEU A 118 -2.81 -4.39 10.72
CA LEU A 118 -2.27 -5.58 10.06
C LEU A 118 -1.71 -6.58 11.08
N TRP A 119 -0.93 -6.11 12.06
CA TRP A 119 -0.36 -6.96 13.10
C TRP A 119 -1.45 -7.65 13.92
N LYS A 120 -2.48 -6.91 14.29
CA LYS A 120 -3.66 -7.43 15.00
C LYS A 120 -4.39 -8.49 14.18
N LEU A 121 -4.65 -8.22 12.89
CA LEU A 121 -5.29 -9.18 11.98
C LEU A 121 -4.46 -10.45 11.78
N LEU A 122 -3.14 -10.32 11.73
CA LEU A 122 -2.21 -11.43 11.58
C LEU A 122 -1.87 -12.13 12.90
N LYS A 123 -2.34 -11.61 14.05
CA LYS A 123 -2.04 -12.10 15.40
C LYS A 123 -0.54 -12.18 15.68
N LEU A 124 0.22 -11.19 15.20
CA LEU A 124 1.66 -11.11 15.41
C LEU A 124 1.93 -10.54 16.81
N MET A 125 2.91 -11.13 17.51
CA MET A 125 3.19 -10.85 18.92
C MET A 125 4.25 -9.77 19.14
N ASP A 126 5.09 -9.52 18.14
CA ASP A 126 6.08 -8.45 18.17
C ASP A 126 5.47 -7.09 17.81
N LYS A 127 6.23 -6.01 18.00
CA LYS A 127 5.79 -4.69 17.57
C LYS A 127 6.06 -4.52 16.07
N PRO A 128 5.14 -3.92 15.30
CA PRO A 128 5.41 -3.59 13.91
C PRO A 128 6.60 -2.65 13.77
N ASN A 129 7.42 -2.86 12.74
CA ASN A 129 8.47 -1.93 12.34
C ASN A 129 8.23 -1.46 10.89
N ALA A 130 8.05 -0.15 10.70
CA ALA A 130 7.90 0.50 9.40
C ALA A 130 9.23 0.74 8.63
N GLY A 131 10.23 -0.12 8.85
CA GLY A 131 11.51 -0.09 8.11
C GLY A 131 12.49 0.97 8.61
N SER A 132 12.61 1.14 9.93
CA SER A 132 13.63 2.01 10.55
C SER A 132 14.92 1.28 10.94
N ASP A 133 14.97 -0.05 10.84
CA ASP A 133 16.12 -0.85 11.25
C ASP A 133 16.94 -1.40 10.06
N ALA A 134 18.07 -2.03 10.38
CA ALA A 134 18.99 -2.61 9.41
C ALA A 134 18.39 -3.75 8.55
N ARG A 135 17.24 -4.31 8.94
CA ARG A 135 16.57 -5.38 8.19
C ARG A 135 15.97 -4.87 6.89
N ILE A 136 15.59 -3.59 6.81
CA ILE A 136 14.92 -3.03 5.63
C ILE A 136 15.74 -3.18 4.35
N GLN A 137 17.07 -3.04 4.45
CA GLN A 137 17.97 -3.19 3.30
C GLN A 137 17.94 -4.60 2.72
N HIS A 138 17.78 -5.61 3.58
CA HIS A 138 17.69 -7.01 3.17
C HIS A 138 16.35 -7.28 2.48
N TYR A 139 15.24 -6.79 3.04
CA TYR A 139 13.92 -6.92 2.43
C TYR A 139 13.81 -6.17 1.10
N GLN A 140 14.38 -4.97 0.99
CA GLN A 140 14.44 -4.21 -0.26
C GLN A 140 15.22 -4.96 -1.33
N LYS A 141 16.41 -5.50 -1.00
CA LYS A 141 17.20 -6.32 -1.93
C LYS A 141 16.43 -7.58 -2.37
N ALA A 142 15.76 -8.25 -1.44
CA ALA A 142 14.94 -9.42 -1.74
C ALA A 142 13.78 -9.07 -2.69
N GLN A 143 13.12 -7.95 -2.46
CA GLN A 143 12.05 -7.44 -3.33
C GLN A 143 12.57 -7.08 -4.73
N ILE A 144 13.77 -6.50 -4.86
CA ILE A 144 14.37 -6.18 -6.15
C ILE A 144 14.62 -7.45 -6.97
N PHE A 145 15.23 -8.49 -6.38
CA PHE A 145 15.45 -9.77 -7.07
C PHE A 145 14.14 -10.38 -7.58
N LEU A 146 13.12 -10.42 -6.73
CA LEU A 146 11.81 -10.97 -7.08
C LEU A 146 11.11 -10.12 -8.15
N ARG A 147 11.11 -8.79 -8.01
CA ARG A 147 10.52 -7.86 -8.97
C ARG A 147 11.12 -8.09 -10.35
N ASP A 148 12.44 -8.03 -10.46
CA ASP A 148 13.11 -8.10 -11.77
C ASP A 148 12.90 -9.47 -12.42
N ALA A 149 12.95 -10.56 -11.64
CA ALA A 149 12.69 -11.91 -12.13
C ALA A 149 11.25 -12.07 -12.64
N TRP A 150 10.25 -11.59 -11.89
CA TRP A 150 8.85 -11.62 -12.32
C TRP A 150 8.60 -10.80 -13.58
N LEU A 151 9.21 -9.63 -13.67
CA LEU A 151 9.11 -8.76 -14.83
C LEU A 151 9.71 -9.39 -16.10
N THR A 152 10.85 -10.09 -15.98
CA THR A 152 11.40 -10.92 -17.06
C THR A 152 10.47 -12.08 -17.40
N GLN A 153 10.02 -12.85 -16.40
CA GLN A 153 9.19 -14.04 -16.58
C GLN A 153 7.86 -13.74 -17.28
N THR A 154 7.29 -12.57 -16.99
CA THR A 154 6.01 -12.12 -17.56
C THR A 154 6.16 -11.35 -18.87
N GLY A 155 7.39 -11.13 -19.33
CA GLY A 155 7.65 -10.47 -20.62
C GLY A 155 7.32 -8.98 -20.64
N HIS A 156 7.54 -8.26 -19.55
CA HIS A 156 7.28 -6.82 -19.51
C HIS A 156 8.07 -6.04 -20.58
N LYS A 157 7.59 -4.86 -20.99
CA LYS A 157 8.27 -3.96 -21.95
C LYS A 157 8.71 -2.63 -21.33
N ARG A 158 8.79 -2.56 -19.99
CA ARG A 158 9.10 -1.31 -19.30
C ARG A 158 10.56 -0.91 -19.56
N PRO A 159 10.84 0.28 -20.09
CA PRO A 159 12.21 0.74 -20.30
C PRO A 159 12.92 1.03 -18.97
N GLY A 160 14.25 0.88 -18.96
CA GLY A 160 15.10 1.27 -17.82
C GLY A 160 15.12 0.30 -16.65
N LEU A 161 14.53 -0.90 -16.77
CA LEU A 161 14.63 -1.94 -15.76
C LEU A 161 15.64 -3.02 -16.16
N PRO A 162 16.45 -3.53 -15.22
CA PRO A 162 17.40 -4.59 -15.51
C PRO A 162 16.64 -5.89 -15.84
N LYS A 163 17.27 -6.73 -16.66
CA LYS A 163 16.79 -8.10 -16.86
C LYS A 163 16.96 -8.88 -15.55
N GLY A 164 15.87 -9.40 -15.01
CA GLY A 164 15.92 -10.30 -13.87
C GLY A 164 16.58 -11.63 -14.17
N ILE A 165 17.18 -12.22 -13.12
CA ILE A 165 17.65 -13.62 -13.10
C ILE A 165 16.48 -14.60 -13.17
N ALA A 166 16.77 -15.90 -13.30
CA ALA A 166 15.75 -16.94 -13.31
C ALA A 166 14.92 -16.93 -12.00
N MET A 167 13.61 -17.17 -12.10
CA MET A 167 12.69 -17.15 -10.94
C MET A 167 13.19 -17.97 -9.75
N LYS A 168 13.61 -19.21 -9.99
CA LYS A 168 14.14 -20.10 -8.95
C LYS A 168 15.37 -19.52 -8.24
N GLU A 169 16.25 -18.85 -8.99
CA GLU A 169 17.44 -18.21 -8.42
C GLU A 169 17.07 -16.96 -7.60
N ALA A 170 16.12 -16.16 -8.09
CA ALA A 170 15.60 -15.00 -7.36
C ALA A 170 14.92 -15.40 -6.04
N GLU A 171 14.15 -16.49 -6.04
CA GLU A 171 13.53 -17.04 -4.84
C GLU A 171 14.57 -17.47 -3.80
N ILE A 172 15.62 -18.20 -4.22
CA ILE A 172 16.72 -18.61 -3.33
C ILE A 172 17.42 -17.40 -2.74
N LYS A 173 17.80 -16.41 -3.56
CA LYS A 173 18.47 -15.19 -3.10
C LYS A 173 17.59 -14.37 -2.15
N ALA A 174 16.31 -14.21 -2.48
CA ALA A 174 15.36 -13.49 -1.64
C ALA A 174 15.13 -14.21 -0.30
N ALA A 175 15.05 -15.55 -0.29
CA ALA A 175 14.93 -16.34 0.92
C ALA A 175 16.18 -16.19 1.81
N GLY A 176 17.38 -16.27 1.24
CA GLY A 176 18.63 -16.05 1.97
C GLY A 176 18.68 -14.68 2.64
N LEU A 177 18.30 -13.61 1.91
CA LEU A 177 18.24 -12.25 2.47
C LEU A 177 17.23 -12.13 3.63
N ARG A 178 16.08 -12.82 3.55
CA ARG A 178 15.09 -12.83 4.65
C ARG A 178 15.63 -13.55 5.88
N VAL A 179 16.41 -14.62 5.70
CA VAL A 179 17.10 -15.31 6.81
C VAL A 179 18.13 -14.39 7.46
N GLU A 180 18.96 -13.69 6.68
CA GLU A 180 19.91 -12.71 7.23
C GLU A 180 19.20 -11.57 7.97
N ALA A 181 18.10 -11.05 7.42
CA ALA A 181 17.29 -10.05 8.08
C ALA A 181 16.79 -10.51 9.47
N ALA A 182 16.38 -11.78 9.60
CA ALA A 182 15.87 -12.33 10.85
C ALA A 182 16.94 -12.46 11.94
N LYS A 183 18.24 -12.47 11.59
CA LYS A 183 19.35 -12.53 12.55
C LYS A 183 19.66 -11.18 13.21
N LEU A 184 19.29 -10.08 12.57
CA LEU A 184 19.57 -8.71 13.03
C LEU A 184 18.62 -8.24 14.14
N LYS A 185 18.27 -9.13 15.08
CA LYS A 185 17.33 -8.83 16.19
C LYS A 185 17.79 -7.64 17.02
#